data_AF-A0A9N9ID64-F1
#
_entry.id   AF-A0A9N9ID64-F1
#
_cell.length_a   1.000
_cell.length_b   1.000
_cell.length_c   1.000
_cell.angle_alpha   90.00
_cell.angle_beta   90.00
_cell.angle_gamma   90.00
#
_symmetry.space_group_name_H-M   'P 1'
#
loop_
_entity.id
_entity.type
_entity.pdbx_description
1 polymer ?
#
loop_
_entity_poly.entity_id
_entity_poly.type
_entity_poly.pdbx_seq_one_letter_code
_entity_poly.pdbx_strand_id
1 'polypeptide(L)'
;LTEFGWLYKRVNEFVTLNVNDPSIGLVGQAFCSALQRELTEYYRSIAVLEAQVTKQVEGEQVSSQGLTLKRLLVWTQDSLLKLRIMSVLVDCCKKQRGGALVSTIYHYTNHGDPFIQQFINNTLEEVSRPFFEMLQRWIYEGELEDPFEEFFVACDPNVLEEQLWQLKYLNRVKMQPTFISTLLAKKIFSIGKSLNFIRYSCHDSDWVVTNGKVTGADKLLKYGDIIALESSIDATYTATSQRLLSILFTKFKLKEHLTALKRYLLLGQGDFIQHLMAQLGSGLSKPANTLYRHNLTGTLEAAIRASNAQYDDPDILRRLDVRLLEVSPGDI
;
A
#
# COMPACT_ATOMS: atom_id res chain seq x y z
N LEU A 1 19.57 -3.22 -40.86
CA LEU A 1 20.39 -4.33 -40.33
C LEU A 1 21.35 -3.85 -39.23
N THR A 2 22.18 -2.83 -39.46
CA THR A 2 23.06 -2.25 -38.42
C THR A 2 22.29 -1.75 -37.20
N GLU A 3 21.16 -1.07 -37.42
CA GLU A 3 20.25 -0.63 -36.36
C GLU A 3 19.78 -1.79 -35.47
N PHE A 4 19.54 -2.95 -36.08
CA PHE A 4 19.01 -4.13 -35.41
C PHE A 4 20.00 -4.65 -34.35
N GLY A 5 21.28 -4.78 -34.73
CA GLY A 5 22.35 -5.19 -33.82
C GLY A 5 22.63 -4.17 -32.72
N TRP A 6 22.52 -2.87 -33.04
CA TRP A 6 22.70 -1.81 -32.04
C TRP A 6 21.60 -1.80 -30.98
N LEU A 7 20.32 -1.90 -31.39
CA LEU A 7 19.18 -1.98 -30.47
C LEU A 7 19.27 -3.22 -29.58
N TYR A 8 19.56 -4.37 -30.17
CA TYR A 8 19.74 -5.61 -29.43
C TYR A 8 20.86 -5.47 -28.38
N LYS A 9 22.04 -4.99 -28.77
CA LYS A 9 23.18 -4.82 -27.87
C LYS A 9 22.83 -3.91 -26.70
N ARG A 10 22.14 -2.80 -26.96
CA ARG A 10 21.72 -1.83 -25.93
C ARG A 10 20.75 -2.45 -24.92
N VAL A 11 19.73 -3.17 -25.40
CA VAL A 11 18.75 -3.82 -24.52
C VAL A 11 19.42 -4.94 -23.71
N ASN A 12 20.27 -5.75 -24.35
CA ASN A 12 20.98 -6.84 -23.69
C ASN A 12 22.00 -6.34 -22.65
N GLU A 13 22.70 -5.25 -22.91
CA GLU A 13 23.58 -4.60 -21.93
C GLU A 13 22.77 -4.14 -20.70
N PHE A 14 21.59 -3.56 -20.89
CA PHE A 14 20.73 -3.16 -19.78
C PHE A 14 20.26 -4.37 -18.96
N VAL A 15 19.79 -5.43 -19.61
CA VAL A 15 19.32 -6.64 -18.93
C VAL A 15 20.46 -7.29 -18.16
N THR A 16 21.63 -7.48 -18.76
CA THR A 16 22.77 -8.16 -18.10
C THR A 16 23.32 -7.40 -16.89
N LEU A 17 23.31 -6.06 -16.91
CA LEU A 17 23.69 -5.24 -15.76
C LEU A 17 22.69 -5.34 -14.60
N ASN A 18 21.41 -5.51 -14.92
CA ASN A 18 20.32 -5.27 -13.98
C ASN A 18 19.66 -6.53 -13.42
N VAL A 19 19.82 -7.68 -14.09
CA VAL A 19 19.21 -8.96 -13.66
C VAL A 19 19.64 -9.37 -12.24
N ASN A 20 20.86 -9.04 -11.84
CA ASN A 20 21.40 -9.39 -10.52
C ASN A 20 21.48 -8.21 -9.55
N ASP A 21 21.03 -7.02 -9.94
CA ASP A 21 21.12 -5.84 -9.08
C ASP A 21 19.88 -5.73 -8.17
N PRO A 22 20.03 -5.90 -6.84
CA PRO A 22 18.91 -5.70 -5.91
C PRO A 22 18.45 -4.23 -5.87
N SER A 23 19.26 -3.26 -6.32
CA SER A 23 18.93 -1.83 -6.25
C SER A 23 17.77 -1.42 -7.16
N ILE A 24 17.39 -2.28 -8.11
CA ILE A 24 16.38 -2.04 -9.13
C ILE A 24 14.97 -2.36 -8.62
N GLY A 25 14.88 -3.17 -7.56
CA GLY A 25 13.62 -3.60 -6.96
C GLY A 25 12.92 -4.72 -7.74
N LEU A 26 11.84 -5.26 -7.17
CA LEU A 26 11.05 -6.34 -7.73
C LEU A 26 10.37 -5.94 -9.04
N VAL A 27 9.84 -4.71 -9.11
CA VAL A 27 9.16 -4.24 -10.32
C VAL A 27 10.15 -4.08 -11.47
N GLY A 28 11.36 -3.58 -11.19
CA GLY A 28 12.41 -3.48 -12.20
C GLY A 28 12.99 -4.84 -12.60
N GLN A 29 13.07 -5.81 -11.70
CA GLN A 29 13.41 -7.20 -12.03
C GLN A 29 12.35 -7.85 -12.92
N ALA A 30 11.07 -7.65 -12.62
CA ALA A 30 9.97 -8.11 -13.47
C ALA A 30 10.05 -7.49 -14.88
N PHE A 31 10.46 -6.22 -14.98
CA PHE A 31 10.75 -5.58 -16.26
C PHE A 31 11.93 -6.21 -17.00
N CYS A 32 13.03 -6.52 -16.30
CA CYS A 32 14.16 -7.22 -16.90
C CYS A 32 13.78 -8.62 -17.41
N SER A 33 12.96 -9.36 -16.65
CA SER A 33 12.37 -10.64 -17.07
C SER A 33 11.56 -10.51 -18.35
N ALA A 34 10.65 -9.51 -18.40
CA ALA A 34 9.83 -9.26 -19.58
C ALA A 34 10.69 -8.95 -20.81
N LEU A 35 11.72 -8.12 -20.66
CA LEU A 35 12.66 -7.83 -21.73
C LEU A 35 13.45 -9.07 -22.17
N GLN A 36 13.90 -9.90 -21.23
CA GLN A 36 14.64 -11.12 -21.52
C GLN A 36 13.78 -12.15 -22.28
N ARG A 37 12.48 -12.25 -21.95
CA ARG A 37 11.52 -13.08 -22.69
C ARG A 37 11.43 -12.64 -24.15
N GLU A 38 11.31 -11.35 -24.41
CA GLU A 38 11.24 -10.80 -25.77
C GLU A 38 12.57 -10.92 -26.54
N LEU A 39 13.72 -10.79 -25.86
CA LEU A 39 15.02 -11.10 -26.46
C LEU A 39 15.14 -12.58 -26.85
N THR A 40 14.55 -13.48 -26.06
CA THR A 40 14.51 -14.92 -26.36
C THR A 40 13.63 -15.21 -27.58
N GLU A 41 12.48 -14.53 -27.71
CA GLU A 41 11.66 -14.58 -28.92
C GLU A 41 12.44 -14.10 -30.14
N TYR A 42 13.22 -13.02 -30.01
CA TYR A 42 14.07 -12.54 -31.08
C TYR A 42 15.11 -13.60 -31.52
N TYR A 43 15.78 -14.27 -30.58
CA TYR A 43 16.70 -15.37 -30.91
C TYR A 43 16.01 -16.52 -31.62
N ARG A 44 14.78 -16.84 -31.23
CA ARG A 44 13.96 -17.85 -31.92
C ARG A 44 13.68 -17.44 -33.36
N SER A 45 13.34 -16.17 -33.61
CA SER A 45 13.16 -15.64 -34.97
C SER A 45 14.44 -15.73 -35.81
N ILE A 46 15.60 -15.44 -35.22
CA ILE A 46 16.91 -15.60 -35.92
C ILE A 46 17.15 -17.07 -36.28
N ALA A 47 16.93 -18.00 -35.34
CA ALA A 47 17.15 -19.42 -35.59
C ALA A 47 16.27 -19.96 -36.73
N VAL A 48 15.04 -19.47 -36.86
CA VAL A 48 14.14 -19.81 -37.98
C VAL A 48 14.69 -19.27 -39.32
N LEU A 49 15.22 -18.04 -39.32
CA LEU A 49 15.84 -17.45 -40.51
C LEU A 49 17.10 -18.21 -40.91
N GLU A 50 17.95 -18.56 -39.95
CA GLU A 50 19.17 -19.36 -40.18
C GLU A 50 18.83 -20.72 -40.79
N ALA A 51 17.86 -21.44 -40.22
CA ALA A 51 17.42 -22.73 -40.75
C ALA A 51 16.94 -22.66 -42.21
N GLN A 52 16.33 -21.54 -42.62
CA GLN A 52 15.91 -21.33 -44.00
C GLN A 52 17.07 -20.98 -44.94
N VAL A 53 18.08 -20.26 -44.44
CA VAL A 53 19.33 -20.02 -45.19
C VAL A 53 20.07 -21.34 -45.42
N THR A 54 20.22 -22.17 -44.39
CA THR A 54 20.91 -23.47 -44.52
C THR A 54 20.23 -24.37 -45.55
N LYS A 55 18.89 -24.46 -45.53
CA LYS A 55 18.12 -25.23 -46.53
C LYS A 55 18.27 -24.72 -47.97
N GLN A 56 18.54 -23.43 -48.16
CA GLN A 56 18.82 -22.86 -49.49
C GLN A 56 20.24 -23.14 -49.96
N VAL A 57 21.20 -23.16 -49.04
CA VAL A 57 22.60 -23.48 -49.32
C VAL A 57 22.78 -24.96 -49.65
N GLU A 58 22.04 -25.85 -48.99
CA GLU A 58 22.08 -27.31 -49.22
C GLU A 58 21.33 -27.77 -50.49
N GLY A 59 20.72 -26.85 -51.24
CA GLY A 59 20.18 -27.13 -52.58
C GLY A 59 18.85 -27.89 -52.63
N GLU A 60 18.18 -28.12 -51.49
CA GLU A 60 16.96 -28.94 -51.42
C GLU A 60 15.66 -28.24 -51.89
N GLN A 61 15.68 -26.96 -52.30
CA GLN A 61 14.49 -26.31 -52.86
C GLN A 61 14.72 -25.59 -54.20
N VAL A 62 14.10 -26.17 -55.24
CA VAL A 62 13.82 -25.60 -56.58
C VAL A 62 12.53 -24.74 -56.57
N SER A 63 11.95 -24.45 -55.40
CA SER A 63 10.73 -23.64 -55.30
C SER A 63 11.05 -22.15 -55.18
N SER A 64 10.18 -21.30 -55.72
CA SER A 64 10.27 -19.82 -55.80
C SER A 64 10.35 -19.08 -54.45
N GLN A 65 10.62 -19.76 -53.34
CA GLN A 65 10.69 -19.24 -51.98
C GLN A 65 12.12 -18.91 -51.50
N GLY A 66 12.99 -18.42 -52.39
CA GLY A 66 14.30 -17.88 -52.03
C GLY A 66 14.23 -16.78 -50.96
N LEU A 67 15.23 -16.71 -50.07
CA LEU A 67 15.30 -15.72 -49.00
C LEU A 67 16.02 -14.49 -49.56
N THR A 68 15.25 -13.58 -50.14
CA THR A 68 15.79 -12.33 -50.67
C THR A 68 15.96 -11.31 -49.54
N LEU A 69 16.89 -10.37 -49.70
CA LEU A 69 17.09 -9.27 -48.73
C LEU A 69 15.80 -8.47 -48.49
N LYS A 70 14.95 -8.29 -49.52
CA LYS A 70 13.64 -7.64 -49.38
C LYS A 70 12.68 -8.45 -48.51
N ARG A 71 12.69 -9.78 -48.64
CA ARG A 71 11.85 -10.67 -47.82
C ARG A 71 12.31 -10.72 -46.37
N LEU A 72 13.64 -10.72 -46.15
CA LEU A 72 14.23 -10.63 -44.81
C LEU A 72 13.85 -9.32 -44.12
N LEU A 73 13.80 -8.20 -44.86
CA LEU A 73 13.36 -6.92 -44.31
C LEU A 73 11.91 -6.96 -43.82
N VAL A 74 11.00 -7.56 -44.59
CA VAL A 74 9.59 -7.71 -44.20
C VAL A 74 9.44 -8.61 -42.97
N TRP A 75 10.17 -9.73 -42.93
CA TRP A 75 10.09 -10.67 -41.80
C TRP A 75 10.73 -10.17 -40.51
N THR A 76 11.66 -9.21 -40.60
CA THR A 76 12.31 -8.61 -39.43
C THR A 76 11.61 -7.33 -38.95
N GLN A 77 10.59 -6.86 -39.67
CA GLN A 77 9.91 -5.59 -39.37
C GLN A 77 9.25 -5.61 -37.98
N ASP A 78 8.53 -6.68 -37.64
CA ASP A 78 7.83 -6.80 -36.35
C ASP A 78 8.82 -6.84 -35.17
N SER A 79 9.88 -7.63 -35.30
CA SER A 79 10.95 -7.71 -34.30
C SER A 79 11.72 -6.39 -34.16
N LEU A 80 11.89 -5.64 -35.26
CA LEU A 80 12.50 -4.31 -35.23
C LEU A 80 11.64 -3.31 -34.45
N LEU A 81 10.32 -3.32 -34.67
CA LEU A 81 9.38 -2.46 -33.95
C LEU A 81 9.41 -2.74 -32.45
N LYS A 82 9.35 -4.03 -32.05
CA LYS A 82 9.50 -4.44 -30.64
C LYS A 82 10.79 -3.92 -30.03
N LEU A 83 11.94 -4.14 -30.68
CA LEU A 83 13.25 -3.72 -30.17
C LEU A 83 13.42 -2.20 -30.08
N ARG A 84 12.85 -1.43 -31.02
CA ARG A 84 12.83 0.04 -30.94
C ARG A 84 12.11 0.50 -29.69
N ILE A 85 10.94 -0.06 -29.40
CA ILE A 85 10.19 0.30 -28.20
C ILE A 85 10.88 -0.15 -26.93
N MET A 86 11.42 -1.36 -26.91
CA MET A 86 12.23 -1.82 -25.77
C MET A 86 13.38 -0.87 -25.48
N SER A 87 14.08 -0.37 -26.51
CA SER A 87 15.14 0.63 -26.34
C SER A 87 14.62 1.94 -25.73
N VAL A 88 13.46 2.43 -26.18
CA VAL A 88 12.84 3.64 -25.62
C VAL A 88 12.44 3.42 -24.15
N LEU A 89 11.79 2.29 -23.85
CA LEU A 89 11.41 1.93 -22.50
C LEU A 89 12.63 1.83 -21.58
N VAL A 90 13.69 1.14 -22.01
CA VAL A 90 14.95 1.04 -21.26
C VAL A 90 15.52 2.41 -20.90
N ASP A 91 15.47 3.39 -21.81
CA ASP A 91 15.98 4.73 -21.52
C ASP A 91 15.16 5.51 -20.50
N CYS A 92 13.84 5.36 -20.52
CA CYS A 92 12.96 5.94 -19.52
C CYS A 92 13.08 5.25 -18.16
N CYS A 93 13.29 3.94 -18.17
CA CYS A 93 13.29 3.09 -16.99
C CYS A 93 14.58 3.20 -16.16
N LYS A 94 15.72 3.59 -16.75
CA LYS A 94 17.04 3.71 -16.07
C LYS A 94 17.04 4.51 -14.76
N LYS A 95 16.13 5.47 -14.60
CA LYS A 95 16.09 6.39 -13.44
C LYS A 95 14.83 6.21 -12.57
N GLN A 96 13.96 5.27 -12.91
CA GLN A 96 12.67 5.08 -12.26
C GLN A 96 12.67 3.78 -11.46
N ARG A 97 11.89 3.74 -10.38
CA ARG A 97 11.76 2.58 -9.49
C ARG A 97 10.29 2.35 -9.12
N GLY A 98 9.94 1.10 -8.80
CA GLY A 98 8.62 0.73 -8.28
C GLY A 98 7.46 1.28 -9.10
N GLY A 99 6.46 1.87 -8.44
CA GLY A 99 5.27 2.42 -9.11
C GLY A 99 5.53 3.58 -10.07
N ALA A 100 6.66 4.28 -9.96
CA ALA A 100 7.06 5.29 -10.96
C ALA A 100 7.44 4.62 -12.28
N LEU A 101 8.11 3.46 -12.24
CA LEU A 101 8.40 2.64 -13.42
C LEU A 101 7.11 2.21 -14.12
N VAL A 102 6.16 1.69 -13.33
CA VAL A 102 4.86 1.26 -13.86
C VAL A 102 4.10 2.42 -14.51
N SER A 103 4.16 3.62 -13.91
CA SER A 103 3.58 4.84 -14.49
C SER A 103 4.21 5.20 -15.83
N THR A 104 5.54 5.14 -15.92
CA THR A 104 6.23 5.43 -17.19
C THR A 104 5.84 4.48 -18.30
N ILE A 105 5.73 3.17 -18.02
CA ILE A 105 5.28 2.18 -19.01
C ILE A 105 3.82 2.40 -19.37
N TYR A 106 2.98 2.71 -18.38
CA TYR A 106 1.56 3.00 -18.59
C TYR A 106 1.34 4.20 -19.52
N HIS A 107 2.16 5.25 -19.46
CA HIS A 107 2.03 6.39 -20.37
C HIS A 107 2.19 6.01 -21.85
N TYR A 108 2.97 4.96 -22.15
CA TYR A 108 3.13 4.46 -23.52
C TYR A 108 1.96 3.59 -24.00
N THR A 109 1.01 3.19 -23.13
CA THR A 109 -0.19 2.45 -23.55
C THR A 109 -1.12 3.26 -24.45
N ASN A 110 -1.05 4.59 -24.38
CA ASN A 110 -1.81 5.52 -25.21
C ASN A 110 -1.18 5.74 -26.60
N HIS A 111 -0.53 4.72 -27.16
CA HIS A 111 0.06 4.76 -28.49
C HIS A 111 -1.01 4.48 -29.56
N GLY A 112 -0.91 5.14 -30.72
CA GLY A 112 -1.87 4.96 -31.82
C GLY A 112 -1.68 3.70 -32.66
N ASP A 113 -0.68 2.88 -32.37
CA ASP A 113 -0.38 1.64 -33.11
C ASP A 113 -0.83 0.43 -32.27
N PRO A 114 -1.79 -0.39 -32.76
CA PRO A 114 -2.30 -1.54 -32.04
C PRO A 114 -1.24 -2.59 -31.69
N PHE A 115 -0.24 -2.80 -32.55
CA PHE A 115 0.83 -3.78 -32.31
C PHE A 115 1.67 -3.36 -31.10
N ILE A 116 2.01 -2.07 -31.05
CA ILE A 116 2.75 -1.45 -29.97
C ILE A 116 1.93 -1.48 -28.67
N GLN A 117 0.65 -1.14 -28.75
CA GLN A 117 -0.25 -1.14 -27.60
C GLN A 117 -0.37 -2.54 -26.99
N GLN A 118 -0.53 -3.58 -27.81
CA GLN A 118 -0.56 -4.97 -27.35
C GLN A 118 0.74 -5.38 -26.68
N PHE A 119 1.89 -5.04 -27.27
CA PHE A 119 3.20 -5.32 -26.69
C PHE A 119 3.38 -4.65 -25.31
N ILE A 120 3.00 -3.37 -25.20
CA ILE A 120 3.11 -2.63 -23.94
C ILE A 120 2.15 -3.18 -22.89
N ASN A 121 0.91 -3.53 -23.25
CA ASN A 121 -0.03 -4.13 -22.32
C ASN A 121 0.47 -5.48 -21.77
N ASN A 122 1.01 -6.35 -22.63
CA ASN A 122 1.60 -7.62 -22.19
C ASN A 122 2.80 -7.39 -21.26
N THR A 123 3.66 -6.43 -21.59
CA THR A 123 4.80 -6.06 -20.76
C THR A 123 4.34 -5.50 -19.42
N LEU A 124 3.33 -4.64 -19.42
CA LEU A 124 2.80 -4.00 -18.23
C LEU A 124 2.07 -5.00 -17.31
N GLU A 125 1.40 -6.00 -17.88
CA GLU A 125 0.83 -7.11 -17.10
C GLU A 125 1.92 -7.87 -16.35
N GLU A 126 3.07 -8.15 -16.97
CA GLU A 126 4.19 -8.84 -16.34
C GLU A 126 4.88 -7.96 -15.27
N VAL A 127 5.17 -6.70 -15.60
CA VAL A 127 5.87 -5.74 -14.73
C VAL A 127 5.06 -5.37 -13.50
N SER A 128 3.73 -5.29 -13.62
CA SER A 128 2.87 -4.88 -12.51
C SER A 128 2.54 -6.01 -11.52
N ARG A 129 2.92 -7.26 -11.79
CA ARG A 129 2.63 -8.40 -10.88
C ARG A 129 3.12 -8.16 -9.45
N PRO A 130 4.40 -7.80 -9.19
CA PRO A 130 4.86 -7.57 -7.82
C PRO A 130 4.09 -6.44 -7.13
N PHE A 131 3.70 -5.41 -7.89
CA PHE A 131 2.89 -4.31 -7.38
C PHE A 131 1.50 -4.79 -6.92
N PHE A 132 0.83 -5.62 -7.73
CA PHE A 132 -0.49 -6.15 -7.39
C PHE A 132 -0.44 -7.18 -6.27
N GLU A 133 0.63 -7.96 -6.14
CA GLU A 133 0.85 -8.87 -5.01
C GLU A 133 1.00 -8.09 -3.69
N MET A 134 1.81 -7.02 -3.68
CA MET A 134 1.92 -6.11 -2.53
C MET A 134 0.57 -5.47 -2.19
N LEU A 135 -0.16 -5.02 -3.21
CA LEU A 135 -1.49 -4.43 -3.05
C LEU A 135 -2.49 -5.43 -2.45
N GLN A 136 -2.48 -6.67 -2.92
CA GLN A 136 -3.36 -7.74 -2.46
C GLN A 136 -3.14 -8.03 -0.97
N ARG A 137 -1.88 -8.18 -0.54
CA ARG A 137 -1.54 -8.37 0.88
C ARG A 137 -1.96 -7.17 1.73
N TRP A 138 -1.74 -5.96 1.22
CA TRP A 138 -2.14 -4.75 1.94
C TRP A 138 -3.65 -4.63 2.13
N ILE A 139 -4.44 -4.97 1.12
CA ILE A 139 -5.91 -4.86 1.14
C ILE A 139 -6.58 -5.99 1.93
N TYR A 140 -6.05 -7.22 1.86
CA TYR A 140 -6.71 -8.39 2.45
C TYR A 140 -6.11 -8.82 3.78
N GLU A 141 -4.80 -8.64 3.98
CA GLU A 141 -4.09 -9.10 5.18
C GLU A 141 -3.71 -7.92 6.11
N GLY A 142 -3.64 -6.70 5.56
CA GLY A 142 -3.24 -5.50 6.30
C GLY A 142 -1.74 -5.47 6.63
N GLU A 143 -0.94 -6.25 5.90
CA GLU A 143 0.50 -6.34 6.00
C GLU A 143 1.18 -5.73 4.76
N LEU A 144 2.33 -5.10 4.99
CA LEU A 144 3.14 -4.51 3.94
C LEU A 144 4.49 -5.22 3.91
N GLU A 145 4.70 -6.04 2.90
CA GLU A 145 6.01 -6.61 2.57
C GLU A 145 6.58 -5.86 1.37
N ASP A 146 7.37 -4.83 1.65
CA ASP A 146 8.03 -4.01 0.62
C ASP A 146 9.54 -3.90 0.89
N PRO A 147 10.35 -4.92 0.54
CA PRO A 147 11.78 -4.95 0.84
C PRO A 147 12.58 -3.84 0.14
N PHE A 148 12.05 -3.31 -0.97
CA PHE A 148 12.77 -2.38 -1.85
C PHE A 148 12.14 -0.99 -1.91
N GLU A 149 11.14 -0.70 -1.06
CA GLU A 149 10.49 0.61 -0.97
C GLU A 149 9.78 1.07 -2.25
N GLU A 150 9.21 0.12 -3.00
CA GLU A 150 8.61 0.33 -4.31
C GLU A 150 7.12 0.66 -4.27
N PHE A 151 6.46 0.35 -3.16
CA PHE A 151 5.03 0.59 -2.99
C PHE A 151 4.76 2.05 -2.58
N PHE A 152 3.57 2.54 -2.91
CA PHE A 152 3.18 3.91 -2.57
C PHE A 152 2.82 4.10 -1.09
N VAL A 153 2.61 3.01 -0.34
CA VAL A 153 2.48 3.06 1.12
C VAL A 153 3.83 2.69 1.72
N ALA A 154 4.36 3.56 2.58
CA ALA A 154 5.58 3.32 3.34
C ALA A 154 5.24 2.98 4.79
N CYS A 155 6.01 2.06 5.38
CA CYS A 155 5.93 1.74 6.80
C CYS A 155 7.20 2.25 7.50
N ASP A 156 7.05 3.08 8.53
CA ASP A 156 8.15 3.48 9.41
C ASP A 156 8.15 2.58 10.67
N PRO A 157 9.19 1.72 10.85
CA PRO A 157 9.26 0.82 11.99
C PRO A 157 9.66 1.51 13.30
N ASN A 158 10.17 2.75 13.27
CA ASN A 158 10.73 3.41 14.45
C ASN A 158 9.71 4.25 15.25
N VAL A 159 8.43 4.14 14.92
CA VAL A 159 7.37 4.97 15.52
C VAL A 159 6.94 4.41 16.87
N LEU A 160 6.84 5.30 17.87
CA LEU A 160 6.34 4.98 19.20
C LEU A 160 4.87 4.54 19.16
N GLU A 161 4.48 3.66 20.10
CA GLU A 161 3.12 3.10 20.17
C GLU A 161 2.00 4.18 20.18
N GLU A 162 2.25 5.29 20.85
CA GLU A 162 1.31 6.42 20.98
C GLU A 162 1.01 7.12 19.65
N GLN A 163 1.95 7.06 18.70
CA GLN A 163 1.87 7.75 17.41
C GLN A 163 1.67 6.80 16.23
N LEU A 164 1.44 5.50 16.49
CA LEU A 164 1.27 4.48 15.44
C LEU A 164 0.21 4.87 14.42
N TRP A 165 -0.92 5.42 14.86
CA TRP A 165 -1.98 5.81 13.93
C TRP A 165 -1.54 6.96 13.01
N GLN A 166 -0.73 7.90 13.47
CA GLN A 166 -0.40 9.09 12.68
C GLN A 166 0.84 8.90 11.81
N LEU A 167 1.89 8.27 12.35
CA LEU A 167 3.22 8.29 11.76
C LEU A 167 3.66 6.96 11.15
N LYS A 168 3.04 5.82 11.53
CA LYS A 168 3.49 4.49 11.07
C LYS A 168 3.39 4.33 9.55
N TYR A 169 2.34 4.87 8.93
CA TYR A 169 2.09 4.72 7.51
C TYR A 169 2.07 6.07 6.80
N LEU A 170 2.90 6.19 5.75
CA LEU A 170 3.02 7.39 4.95
C LEU A 170 2.70 7.10 3.48
N ASN A 171 2.12 8.07 2.78
CA ASN A 171 1.82 7.94 1.36
C ASN A 171 2.92 8.60 0.51
N ARG A 172 3.66 7.79 -0.25
CA ARG A 172 4.68 8.18 -1.23
C ARG A 172 4.01 8.49 -2.57
N VAL A 173 3.56 9.75 -2.74
CA VAL A 173 2.90 10.22 -3.97
C VAL A 173 3.74 9.96 -5.23
N LYS A 174 5.07 10.01 -5.14
CA LYS A 174 5.98 9.75 -6.28
C LYS A 174 5.95 8.31 -6.78
N MET A 175 5.59 7.34 -5.93
CA MET A 175 5.53 5.92 -6.26
C MET A 175 4.10 5.45 -6.56
N GLN A 176 3.12 6.37 -6.60
CA GLN A 176 1.75 6.03 -6.95
C GLN A 176 1.63 5.82 -8.47
N PRO A 177 1.15 4.65 -8.93
CA PRO A 177 0.92 4.44 -10.35
C PRO A 177 -0.16 5.36 -10.91
N THR A 178 0.05 5.91 -12.10
CA THR A 178 -0.87 6.87 -12.73
C THR A 178 -2.25 6.30 -13.08
N PHE A 179 -2.38 4.97 -13.24
CA PHE A 179 -3.67 4.31 -13.46
C PHE A 179 -4.52 4.23 -12.17
N ILE A 180 -3.93 4.48 -10.99
CA ILE A 180 -4.64 4.56 -9.72
C ILE A 180 -5.00 6.01 -9.45
N SER A 181 -6.31 6.30 -9.39
CA SER A 181 -6.78 7.63 -9.01
C SER A 181 -6.38 7.98 -7.57
N THR A 182 -6.19 9.26 -7.28
CA THR A 182 -5.85 9.73 -5.93
C THR A 182 -6.92 9.37 -4.89
N LEU A 183 -8.18 9.25 -5.31
CA LEU A 183 -9.29 8.81 -4.46
C LEU A 183 -9.16 7.32 -4.12
N LEU A 184 -8.88 6.48 -5.12
CA LEU A 184 -8.70 5.05 -4.93
C LEU A 184 -7.44 4.74 -4.10
N ALA A 185 -6.34 5.47 -4.31
CA ALA A 185 -5.14 5.38 -3.46
C ALA A 185 -5.45 5.70 -1.99
N LYS A 186 -6.25 6.75 -1.71
CA LYS A 186 -6.67 7.09 -0.34
C LYS A 186 -7.54 6.00 0.29
N LYS A 187 -8.43 5.37 -0.49
CA LYS A 187 -9.23 4.22 -0.04
C LYS A 187 -8.31 3.05 0.30
N ILE A 188 -7.42 2.63 -0.60
CA ILE A 188 -6.44 1.55 -0.36
C ILE A 188 -5.61 1.82 0.90
N PHE A 189 -5.08 3.02 1.05
CA PHE A 189 -4.31 3.42 2.23
C PHE A 189 -5.13 3.28 3.50
N SER A 190 -6.38 3.72 3.49
CA SER A 190 -7.29 3.64 4.64
C SER A 190 -7.69 2.20 4.98
N ILE A 191 -7.87 1.33 3.98
CA ILE A 191 -8.19 -0.10 4.19
C ILE A 191 -7.08 -0.77 4.97
N GLY A 192 -5.84 -0.79 4.44
CA GLY A 192 -4.77 -1.53 5.09
C GLY A 192 -4.38 -0.94 6.45
N LYS A 193 -4.46 0.39 6.61
CA LYS A 193 -4.29 1.04 7.92
C LYS A 193 -5.37 0.61 8.93
N SER A 194 -6.62 0.51 8.49
CA SER A 194 -7.72 0.06 9.35
C SER A 194 -7.59 -1.43 9.70
N LEU A 195 -7.20 -2.28 8.74
CA LEU A 195 -6.95 -3.70 8.99
C LEU A 195 -5.79 -3.92 9.95
N ASN A 196 -4.70 -3.18 9.80
CA ASN A 196 -3.58 -3.24 10.72
C ASN A 196 -4.03 -2.88 12.15
N PHE A 197 -4.85 -1.83 12.29
CA PHE A 197 -5.41 -1.44 13.58
C PHE A 197 -6.36 -2.50 14.17
N ILE A 198 -7.25 -3.09 13.37
CA ILE A 198 -8.14 -4.17 13.81
C ILE A 198 -7.33 -5.37 14.31
N ARG A 199 -6.24 -5.72 13.60
CA ARG A 199 -5.42 -6.88 13.93
C ARG A 199 -4.59 -6.68 15.20
N TYR A 200 -3.83 -5.59 15.27
CA TYR A 200 -2.87 -5.38 16.35
C TYR A 200 -3.47 -4.64 17.55
N SER A 201 -4.32 -3.63 17.32
CA SER A 201 -4.87 -2.81 18.41
C SER A 201 -6.20 -3.34 18.94
N CYS A 202 -7.02 -4.00 18.11
CA CYS A 202 -8.29 -4.59 18.55
C CYS A 202 -8.21 -6.08 18.87
N HIS A 203 -7.10 -6.75 18.54
CA HIS A 203 -6.87 -8.20 18.69
C HIS A 203 -7.94 -9.07 18.01
N ASP A 204 -8.44 -8.64 16.86
CA ASP A 204 -9.46 -9.36 16.07
C ASP A 204 -8.84 -9.94 14.79
N SER A 205 -7.83 -10.81 14.97
CA SER A 205 -7.08 -11.42 13.87
C SER A 205 -7.92 -12.42 13.07
N ASP A 206 -8.85 -13.11 13.71
CA ASP A 206 -9.64 -14.18 13.09
C ASP A 206 -10.58 -13.64 12.02
N TRP A 207 -11.15 -12.45 12.25
CA TRP A 207 -11.97 -11.78 11.25
C TRP A 207 -11.15 -11.35 10.03
N VAL A 208 -9.94 -10.83 10.24
CA VAL A 208 -9.05 -10.41 9.14
C VAL A 208 -8.66 -11.60 8.27
N VAL A 209 -8.28 -12.73 8.88
CA VAL A 209 -7.92 -13.96 8.14
C VAL A 209 -9.12 -14.53 7.40
N THR A 210 -10.30 -14.53 8.01
CA THR A 210 -11.54 -15.05 7.38
C THR A 210 -11.98 -14.15 6.24
N ASN A 211 -11.98 -12.83 6.44
CA ASN A 211 -12.35 -11.87 5.41
C ASN A 211 -11.36 -11.89 4.25
N GLY A 212 -10.06 -11.94 4.52
CA GLY A 212 -9.01 -12.06 3.52
C GLY A 212 -9.12 -13.35 2.70
N LYS A 213 -9.46 -14.48 3.32
CA LYS A 213 -9.73 -15.73 2.60
C LYS A 213 -11.01 -15.68 1.76
N VAL A 214 -12.10 -15.11 2.29
CA VAL A 214 -13.38 -15.03 1.57
C VAL A 214 -13.30 -14.06 0.38
N THR A 215 -12.53 -12.99 0.49
CA THR A 215 -12.44 -11.95 -0.54
C THR A 215 -11.23 -12.10 -1.47
N GLY A 216 -10.15 -12.73 -1.01
CA GLY A 216 -8.87 -12.84 -1.72
C GLY A 216 -8.49 -14.22 -2.26
N ALA A 217 -9.19 -15.30 -1.93
CA ALA A 217 -8.79 -16.66 -2.32
C ALA A 217 -8.88 -16.98 -3.83
N ASP A 218 -9.60 -16.18 -4.63
CA ASP A 218 -9.87 -16.51 -6.03
C ASP A 218 -9.68 -15.35 -7.02
N LYS A 219 -9.25 -14.17 -6.54
CA LYS A 219 -9.09 -12.97 -7.37
C LYS A 219 -7.65 -12.49 -7.36
N LEU A 220 -6.82 -13.08 -8.21
CA LEU A 220 -5.54 -12.48 -8.57
C LEU A 220 -5.83 -11.11 -9.18
N LEU A 221 -5.43 -10.04 -8.50
CA LEU A 221 -5.55 -8.69 -9.04
C LEU A 221 -4.56 -8.58 -10.20
N LYS A 222 -5.08 -8.41 -11.42
CA LYS A 222 -4.26 -8.26 -12.62
C LYS A 222 -4.49 -6.91 -13.27
N TYR A 223 -3.47 -6.46 -13.99
CA TYR A 223 -3.59 -5.35 -14.91
C TYR A 223 -4.59 -5.69 -16.03
N GLY A 224 -5.58 -4.83 -16.26
CA GLY A 224 -6.67 -5.02 -17.23
C GLY A 224 -8.06 -4.87 -16.62
N ASP A 225 -8.22 -5.26 -15.37
CA ASP A 225 -9.51 -5.26 -14.66
C ASP A 225 -9.65 -4.09 -13.67
N ILE A 226 -9.33 -2.87 -14.09
CA ILE A 226 -9.33 -1.68 -13.21
C ILE A 226 -10.73 -1.44 -12.60
N ILE A 227 -11.79 -1.68 -13.36
CA ILE A 227 -13.17 -1.50 -12.90
C ILE A 227 -13.54 -2.55 -11.84
N ALA A 228 -13.12 -3.80 -12.04
CA ALA A 228 -13.37 -4.86 -11.07
C ALA A 228 -12.53 -4.64 -9.80
N LEU A 229 -11.30 -4.14 -9.96
CA LEU A 229 -10.43 -3.72 -8.86
C LEU A 229 -11.09 -2.62 -8.03
N GLU A 230 -11.58 -1.55 -8.66
CA GLU A 230 -12.26 -0.46 -7.96
C GLU A 230 -13.49 -0.94 -7.20
N SER A 231 -14.32 -1.79 -7.83
CA SER A 231 -15.50 -2.38 -7.19
C SER A 231 -15.13 -3.27 -6.00
N SER A 232 -14.05 -4.06 -6.12
CA SER A 232 -13.53 -4.91 -5.05
C SER A 232 -12.98 -4.08 -3.88
N ILE A 233 -12.26 -3.00 -4.18
CA ILE A 233 -11.73 -2.06 -3.18
C ILE A 233 -12.88 -1.39 -2.43
N ASP A 234 -13.94 -0.97 -3.13
CA ASP A 234 -15.08 -0.30 -2.50
C ASP A 234 -15.89 -1.24 -1.61
N ALA A 235 -16.09 -2.49 -2.03
CA ALA A 235 -16.69 -3.52 -1.19
C ALA A 235 -15.84 -3.79 0.06
N THR A 236 -14.52 -3.91 -0.11
CA THR A 236 -13.60 -4.17 1.01
C THR A 236 -13.50 -2.98 1.96
N TYR A 237 -13.50 -1.76 1.44
CA TYR A 237 -13.51 -0.52 2.22
C TYR A 237 -14.76 -0.39 3.08
N THR A 238 -15.93 -0.63 2.50
CA THR A 238 -17.21 -0.56 3.23
C THR A 238 -17.28 -1.63 4.32
N ALA A 239 -16.93 -2.88 4.01
CA ALA A 239 -16.89 -3.97 4.98
C ALA A 239 -15.92 -3.70 6.15
N THR A 240 -14.69 -3.28 5.83
CA THR A 240 -13.65 -2.99 6.84
C THR A 240 -14.04 -1.80 7.71
N SER A 241 -14.57 -0.73 7.12
CA SER A 241 -14.99 0.47 7.86
C SER A 241 -16.18 0.19 8.77
N GLN A 242 -17.16 -0.59 8.30
CA GLN A 242 -18.29 -1.03 9.11
C GLN A 242 -17.82 -1.91 10.28
N ARG A 243 -16.91 -2.85 10.03
CA ARG A 243 -16.34 -3.68 11.10
C ARG A 243 -15.60 -2.84 12.14
N LEU A 244 -14.72 -1.93 11.70
CA LEU A 244 -13.98 -1.05 12.61
C LEU A 244 -14.93 -0.22 13.49
N LEU A 245 -15.95 0.40 12.89
CA LEU A 245 -16.96 1.16 13.64
C LEU A 245 -17.75 0.27 14.59
N SER A 246 -18.12 -0.94 14.17
CA SER A 246 -18.80 -1.90 15.05
C SER A 246 -17.94 -2.23 16.27
N ILE A 247 -16.64 -2.48 16.10
CA ILE A 247 -15.71 -2.78 17.20
C ILE A 247 -15.59 -1.57 18.14
N LEU A 248 -15.42 -0.36 17.59
CA LEU A 248 -15.31 0.87 18.38
C LEU A 248 -16.57 1.15 19.23
N PHE A 249 -17.76 0.93 18.67
CA PHE A 249 -19.00 1.20 19.39
C PHE A 249 -19.43 0.07 20.32
N THR A 250 -19.15 -1.19 19.98
CA THR A 250 -19.58 -2.36 20.77
C THR A 250 -18.53 -2.76 21.80
N LYS A 251 -17.32 -3.12 21.37
CA LYS A 251 -16.24 -3.62 22.25
C LYS A 251 -15.63 -2.50 23.08
N PHE A 252 -15.33 -1.35 22.47
CA PHE A 252 -14.70 -0.22 23.15
C PHE A 252 -15.67 0.85 23.63
N LYS A 253 -16.99 0.67 23.43
CA LYS A 253 -18.04 1.54 23.98
C LYS A 253 -17.75 3.04 23.79
N LEU A 254 -17.22 3.44 22.62
CA LEU A 254 -16.76 4.81 22.38
C LEU A 254 -17.82 5.88 22.72
N LYS A 255 -19.09 5.60 22.44
CA LYS A 255 -20.21 6.50 22.76
C LYS A 255 -20.35 6.75 24.26
N GLU A 256 -20.14 5.72 25.08
CA GLU A 256 -20.21 5.82 26.54
C GLU A 256 -19.03 6.64 27.06
N HIS A 257 -17.82 6.43 26.53
CA HIS A 257 -16.64 7.25 26.88
C HIS A 257 -16.80 8.73 26.50
N LEU A 258 -17.37 9.04 25.33
CA LEU A 258 -17.65 10.44 24.95
C LEU A 258 -18.71 11.08 25.86
N THR A 259 -19.71 10.30 26.27
CA THR A 259 -20.73 10.75 27.23
C THR A 259 -20.11 10.99 28.60
N ALA A 260 -19.19 10.12 29.04
CA ALA A 260 -18.45 10.28 30.28
C ALA A 260 -17.56 11.54 30.26
N LEU A 261 -16.85 11.79 29.16
CA LEU A 261 -16.05 13.01 29.00
C LEU A 261 -16.93 14.26 29.11
N LYS A 262 -18.13 14.25 28.53
CA LYS A 262 -19.10 15.34 28.72
C LYS A 262 -19.57 15.47 30.18
N ARG A 263 -19.82 14.36 30.87
CA ARG A 263 -20.33 14.36 32.25
C ARG A 263 -19.29 14.85 33.26
N TYR A 264 -18.06 14.32 33.18
CA TYR A 264 -17.02 14.54 34.19
C TYR A 264 -16.04 15.66 33.82
N LEU A 265 -15.56 15.72 32.57
CA LEU A 265 -14.58 16.74 32.16
C LEU A 265 -15.24 18.08 31.81
N LEU A 266 -16.40 18.05 31.11
CA LEU A 266 -17.14 19.26 30.73
C LEU A 266 -18.17 19.70 31.79
N LEU A 267 -18.05 19.20 33.02
CA LEU A 267 -18.87 19.57 34.16
C LEU A 267 -20.38 19.34 33.97
N GLY A 268 -20.77 18.37 33.14
CA GLY A 268 -22.18 18.08 32.86
C GLY A 268 -22.96 17.46 34.02
N GLN A 269 -22.29 16.76 34.94
CA GLN A 269 -22.89 16.22 36.17
C GLN A 269 -22.64 17.17 37.36
N GLY A 270 -23.61 18.03 37.63
CA GLY A 270 -23.50 19.02 38.70
C GLY A 270 -23.46 18.42 40.11
N ASP A 271 -24.13 17.28 40.34
CA ASP A 271 -24.17 16.62 41.65
C ASP A 271 -22.79 16.07 42.06
N PHE A 272 -22.13 15.35 41.15
CA PHE A 272 -20.77 14.85 41.33
C PHE A 272 -19.79 16.01 41.63
N ILE A 273 -19.86 17.08 40.85
CA ILE A 273 -18.92 18.20 40.99
C ILE A 273 -19.16 19.02 42.25
N GLN A 274 -20.41 19.20 42.68
CA GLN A 274 -20.72 19.84 43.96
C GLN A 274 -20.12 19.05 45.13
N HIS A 275 -20.26 17.72 45.15
CA HIS A 275 -19.69 16.88 46.20
C HIS A 275 -18.15 16.86 46.13
N LEU A 276 -17.60 16.80 44.92
CA LEU A 276 -16.16 16.87 44.68
C LEU A 276 -15.58 18.20 45.19
N MET A 277 -16.17 19.33 44.82
CA MET A 277 -15.73 20.67 45.25
C MET A 277 -15.90 20.90 46.76
N ALA A 278 -16.96 20.36 47.37
CA ALA A 278 -17.16 20.45 48.81
C ALA A 278 -16.05 19.71 49.58
N GLN A 279 -15.63 18.53 49.08
CA GLN A 279 -14.56 17.74 49.69
C GLN A 279 -13.16 18.31 49.40
N LEU A 280 -12.93 18.79 48.18
CA LEU A 280 -11.66 19.39 47.75
C LEU A 280 -11.45 20.81 48.27
N GLY A 281 -12.50 21.54 48.66
CA GLY A 281 -12.38 22.94 49.06
C GLY A 281 -11.38 23.17 50.20
N SER A 282 -11.35 22.29 51.20
CA SER A 282 -10.38 22.37 52.29
C SER A 282 -8.94 22.02 51.87
N GLY A 283 -8.79 21.17 50.84
CA GLY A 283 -7.50 20.77 50.28
C GLY A 283 -6.92 21.81 49.32
N LEU A 284 -7.76 22.40 48.47
CA LEU A 284 -7.40 23.45 47.51
C LEU A 284 -7.08 24.80 48.18
N SER A 285 -7.50 25.01 49.42
CA SER A 285 -7.15 26.22 50.19
C SER A 285 -5.71 26.23 50.74
N LYS A 286 -4.98 25.13 50.57
CA LYS A 286 -3.60 24.96 51.04
C LYS A 286 -2.65 25.02 49.84
N PRO A 287 -1.39 25.47 50.05
CA PRO A 287 -0.40 25.58 48.98
C PRO A 287 -0.25 24.27 48.21
N ALA A 288 -0.14 24.38 46.88
CA ALA A 288 -0.10 23.24 45.96
C ALA A 288 0.97 22.19 46.29
N ASN A 289 2.05 22.59 46.97
CA ASN A 289 3.12 21.69 47.43
C ASN A 289 2.67 20.68 48.51
N THR A 290 1.50 20.90 49.14
CA THR A 290 0.93 20.01 50.15
C THR A 290 -0.16 19.08 49.60
N LEU A 291 -0.52 19.22 48.33
CA LEU A 291 -1.51 18.41 47.63
C LEU A 291 -0.86 17.15 47.05
N TYR A 292 -1.06 16.03 47.72
CA TYR A 292 -0.60 14.73 47.24
C TYR A 292 -1.65 14.00 46.41
N ARG A 293 -1.22 13.35 45.33
CA ARG A 293 -2.09 12.58 44.42
C ARG A 293 -2.96 11.54 45.13
N HIS A 294 -2.42 10.81 46.11
CA HIS A 294 -3.17 9.76 46.82
C HIS A 294 -4.39 10.32 47.59
N ASN A 295 -4.24 11.52 48.18
CA ASN A 295 -5.35 12.18 48.86
C ASN A 295 -6.43 12.61 47.86
N LEU A 296 -6.02 13.10 46.68
CA LEU A 296 -6.93 13.50 45.61
C LEU A 296 -7.69 12.31 45.02
N THR A 297 -7.01 11.19 44.77
CA THR A 297 -7.67 9.95 44.33
C THR A 297 -8.64 9.43 45.38
N GLY A 298 -8.28 9.48 46.67
CA GLY A 298 -9.19 9.11 47.76
C GLY A 298 -10.43 10.01 47.85
N THR A 299 -10.27 11.33 47.69
CA THR A 299 -11.41 12.26 47.62
C THR A 299 -12.26 12.05 46.38
N LEU A 300 -11.65 11.73 45.24
CA LEU A 300 -12.37 11.40 44.01
C LEU A 300 -13.26 10.17 44.21
N GLU A 301 -12.73 9.09 44.78
CA GLU A 301 -13.49 7.88 45.08
C GLU A 301 -14.60 8.10 46.11
N ALA A 302 -14.38 8.99 47.09
CA ALA A 302 -15.41 9.39 48.03
C ALA A 302 -16.54 10.18 47.35
N ALA A 303 -16.20 11.10 46.44
CA ALA A 303 -17.17 11.87 45.66
C ALA A 303 -17.96 11.00 44.67
N ILE A 304 -17.32 10.00 44.04
CA ILE A 304 -18.00 9.02 43.18
C ILE A 304 -19.05 8.24 43.99
N ARG A 305 -18.68 7.74 45.18
CA ARG A 305 -19.61 6.98 46.05
C ARG A 305 -20.74 7.82 46.62
N ALA A 306 -20.52 9.11 46.84
CA ALA A 306 -21.51 10.02 47.40
C ALA A 306 -22.52 10.55 46.35
N SER A 307 -22.27 10.36 45.06
CA SER A 307 -23.07 10.93 43.96
C SER A 307 -23.70 9.85 43.08
N ASN A 308 -24.55 10.25 42.14
CA ASN A 308 -25.15 9.31 41.18
C ASN A 308 -24.13 8.73 40.19
N ALA A 309 -22.89 9.22 40.20
CA ALA A 309 -21.77 8.68 39.44
C ALA A 309 -21.47 7.21 39.80
N GLN A 310 -21.86 6.74 40.99
CA GLN A 310 -21.69 5.33 41.39
C GLN A 310 -22.40 4.32 40.48
N TYR A 311 -23.45 4.74 39.76
CA TYR A 311 -24.23 3.87 38.88
C TYR A 311 -23.71 3.84 37.44
N ASP A 312 -22.68 4.62 37.11
CA ASP A 312 -22.05 4.58 35.79
C ASP A 312 -21.19 3.31 35.62
N ASP A 313 -20.88 2.98 34.37
CA ASP A 313 -20.14 1.77 34.03
C ASP A 313 -18.77 1.71 34.77
N PRO A 314 -18.45 0.59 35.43
CA PRO A 314 -17.19 0.45 36.17
C PRO A 314 -15.94 0.69 35.30
N ASP A 315 -16.01 0.42 33.99
CA ASP A 315 -14.87 0.66 33.09
C ASP A 315 -14.61 2.15 32.84
N ILE A 316 -15.64 2.99 32.96
CA ILE A 316 -15.51 4.45 32.87
C ILE A 316 -14.92 4.99 34.18
N LEU A 317 -15.43 4.51 35.32
CA LEU A 317 -14.96 4.93 36.64
C LEU A 317 -13.49 4.58 36.86
N ARG A 318 -13.04 3.40 36.41
CA ARG A 318 -11.63 2.99 36.46
C ARG A 318 -10.70 3.87 35.63
N ARG A 319 -11.22 4.58 34.63
CA ARG A 319 -10.45 5.48 33.75
C ARG A 319 -10.52 6.94 34.18
N LEU A 320 -11.32 7.26 35.20
CA LEU A 320 -11.36 8.58 35.80
C LEU A 320 -10.16 8.71 36.76
N ASP A 321 -9.26 9.65 36.49
CA ASP A 321 -8.08 9.88 37.31
C ASP A 321 -7.83 11.37 37.49
N VAL A 322 -7.17 11.72 38.60
CA VAL A 322 -6.77 13.09 38.90
C VAL A 322 -5.33 13.31 38.44
N ARG A 323 -5.15 14.26 37.53
CA ARG A 323 -3.82 14.68 37.07
C ARG A 323 -3.43 15.99 37.74
N LEU A 324 -2.35 15.95 38.53
CA LEU A 324 -1.64 17.13 38.98
C LEU A 324 -0.73 17.63 37.86
N LEU A 325 -0.80 18.92 37.55
CA LEU A 325 0.13 19.58 36.64
C LEU A 325 1.37 20.06 37.41
N GLU A 326 2.44 20.37 36.69
CA GLU A 326 3.68 20.89 37.31
C GLU A 326 3.39 22.21 38.03
N VAL A 327 3.74 22.24 39.32
CA VAL A 327 3.46 23.37 40.21
C VAL A 327 4.43 24.50 39.93
N SER A 328 3.93 25.71 39.66
CA SER A 328 4.76 26.90 39.54
C SER A 328 5.01 27.53 40.91
N PRO A 329 6.19 28.13 41.16
CA PRO A 329 6.46 28.81 42.42
C PRO A 329 5.59 30.08 42.52
N GLY A 330 4.44 29.96 43.18
CA GLY A 330 3.44 31.04 43.30
C GLY A 330 2.00 30.53 43.36
N ASP A 331 1.75 29.25 43.05
CA ASP A 331 0.43 28.63 43.13
C ASP A 331 0.07 28.37 44.61
N ILE A 332 -0.79 29.25 45.17
CA ILE A 332 -1.39 29.12 46.51
C ILE A 332 -2.57 28.16 46.45
#